data_AF-A0A7C2RA01-F1
#
_entry.id   AF-A0A7C2RA01-F1
#
_cell.length_a   1.000
_cell.length_b   1.000
_cell.length_c   1.000
_cell.angle_alpha   90.00
_cell.angle_beta   90.00
_cell.angle_gamma   90.00
#
_symmetry.space_group_name_H-M   'P 1'
#
loop_
_entity.id
_entity.type
_entity.pdbx_description
1 polymer ?
#
loop_
_entity_poly.entity_id
_entity_poly.type
_entity_poly.pdbx_seq_one_letter_code
_entity_poly.pdbx_strand_id
1 'polypeptide(L)'
;MKPASASTPASPMLPLVRKVVVAGLVLGLGAAATSPGWAWSTLPARTNDTPGFVHFPSAADWRDINIYHVMTDRFFNGDTGNDAANPRGTVDYADPDKIHGGDFLGVQQKLDYLQMLGVKAIL
;
A
#
# COMPACT_ATOMS: atom_id res chain seq x y z
N MET A 1 35.54 29.31 -20.50
CA MET A 1 35.36 27.86 -20.76
C MET A 1 34.87 27.20 -19.47
N LYS A 2 33.61 26.77 -19.44
CA LYS A 2 32.96 26.00 -18.36
C LYS A 2 31.96 25.07 -19.06
N PRO A 3 31.98 23.75 -18.87
CA PRO A 3 31.02 22.88 -19.55
C PRO A 3 29.61 23.07 -18.95
N ALA A 4 28.62 23.11 -19.84
CA ALA A 4 27.20 23.24 -19.51
C ALA A 4 26.64 21.91 -18.99
N SER A 5 25.84 21.98 -17.92
CA SER A 5 25.11 20.86 -17.34
C SER A 5 23.96 20.44 -18.26
N ALA A 6 24.00 19.21 -18.78
CA ALA A 6 22.91 18.65 -19.56
C ALA A 6 21.73 18.28 -18.65
N SER A 7 20.55 18.83 -18.93
CA SER A 7 19.28 18.48 -18.30
C SER A 7 18.75 17.13 -18.83
N THR A 8 18.51 16.17 -17.94
CA THR A 8 17.86 14.90 -18.25
C THR A 8 16.41 15.12 -18.71
N PRO A 9 15.96 14.55 -19.85
CA PRO A 9 14.59 14.71 -20.31
C PRO A 9 13.61 13.86 -19.49
N ALA A 10 12.45 14.45 -19.16
CA ALA A 10 11.33 13.81 -18.50
C ALA A 10 10.76 12.65 -19.34
N SER A 11 10.59 11.48 -18.73
CA SER A 11 9.97 10.32 -19.38
C SER A 11 8.44 10.51 -19.49
N PRO A 12 7.82 10.25 -20.66
CA PRO A 12 6.38 10.38 -20.81
C PRO A 12 5.61 9.22 -20.14
N MET A 13 4.59 9.56 -19.35
CA MET A 13 3.61 8.60 -18.81
C MET A 13 2.71 8.11 -19.95
N LEU A 14 2.78 6.82 -20.29
CA LEU A 14 1.88 6.18 -21.25
C LEU A 14 0.51 5.89 -20.61
N PRO A 15 -0.61 6.08 -21.34
CA PRO A 15 -1.96 5.85 -20.81
C PRO A 15 -2.26 4.35 -20.72
N LEU A 16 -2.77 3.93 -19.56
CA LEU A 16 -3.12 2.54 -19.25
C LEU A 16 -4.43 2.13 -19.94
N VAL A 17 -4.34 1.65 -21.18
CA VAL A 17 -5.50 1.15 -21.96
C VAL A 17 -5.87 -0.27 -21.54
N ARG A 18 -7.14 -0.44 -21.13
CA ARG A 18 -7.89 -1.69 -20.92
C ARG A 18 -7.60 -2.74 -22.01
N LYS A 19 -7.24 -3.96 -21.61
CA LYS A 19 -7.23 -5.14 -22.51
C LYS A 19 -8.34 -6.11 -22.13
N VAL A 20 -9.28 -6.31 -23.06
CA VAL A 20 -10.30 -7.36 -23.06
C VAL A 20 -9.70 -8.58 -23.77
N VAL A 21 -9.92 -9.79 -23.24
CA VAL A 21 -9.53 -11.05 -23.91
C VAL A 21 -10.71 -12.02 -23.93
N VAL A 22 -11.03 -12.52 -25.12
CA VAL A 22 -12.05 -13.53 -25.44
C VAL A 22 -11.40 -14.93 -25.35
N ALA A 23 -12.09 -15.89 -24.73
CA ALA A 23 -11.61 -17.27 -24.55
C ALA A 23 -12.23 -18.23 -25.59
N GLY A 24 -11.41 -19.08 -26.21
CA GLY A 24 -11.80 -20.18 -27.08
C GLY A 24 -11.11 -21.49 -26.68
N LEU A 25 -11.86 -22.59 -26.71
CA LEU A 25 -11.45 -23.95 -26.30
C LEU A 25 -10.75 -24.70 -27.46
N VAL A 26 -9.57 -25.30 -27.20
CA VAL A 26 -8.99 -26.35 -28.06
C VAL A 26 -8.41 -27.47 -27.18
N LEU A 27 -8.86 -28.70 -27.44
CA LEU A 27 -8.41 -29.96 -26.84
C LEU A 27 -7.05 -30.38 -27.41
N GLY A 28 -6.06 -30.65 -26.53
CA GLY A 28 -4.75 -31.19 -26.92
C GLY A 28 -3.94 -31.64 -25.70
N LEU A 29 -3.49 -32.90 -25.70
CA LEU A 29 -2.73 -33.59 -24.66
C LEU A 29 -1.36 -32.93 -24.43
N GLY A 30 -1.06 -32.57 -23.17
CA GLY A 30 0.22 -32.00 -22.72
C GLY A 30 -0.05 -30.86 -21.75
N ALA A 31 0.01 -31.13 -20.44
CA ALA A 31 -0.46 -30.22 -19.39
C ALA A 31 0.45 -28.99 -19.20
N ALA A 32 0.45 -28.07 -20.16
CA ALA A 32 0.77 -26.68 -19.92
C ALA A 32 -0.49 -26.01 -19.41
N ALA A 33 -0.60 -25.86 -18.09
CA ALA A 33 -1.70 -25.16 -17.44
C ALA A 33 -1.75 -23.71 -17.96
N THR A 34 -2.61 -23.46 -18.94
CA THR A 34 -2.97 -22.11 -19.34
C THR A 34 -3.76 -21.53 -18.18
N SER A 35 -3.11 -20.62 -17.45
CA SER A 35 -3.69 -19.97 -16.28
C SER A 35 -5.03 -19.34 -16.68
N PRO A 36 -6.17 -19.82 -16.17
CA PRO A 36 -7.47 -19.25 -16.51
C PRO A 36 -7.53 -17.81 -16.01
N GLY A 37 -8.36 -16.94 -16.60
CA GLY A 37 -8.43 -15.50 -16.28
C GLY A 37 -8.87 -15.13 -14.85
N TRP A 38 -9.03 -16.11 -13.95
CA TRP A 38 -9.14 -15.95 -12.49
C TRP A 38 -7.83 -16.28 -11.76
N ALA A 39 -6.78 -16.66 -12.50
CA ALA A 39 -5.45 -16.87 -11.99
C ALA A 39 -4.96 -15.56 -11.41
N TRP A 40 -5.01 -15.51 -10.08
CA TRP A 40 -4.19 -14.63 -9.27
C TRP A 40 -2.83 -14.50 -9.95
N SER A 41 -2.47 -13.27 -10.29
CA SER A 41 -1.24 -12.94 -10.98
C SER A 41 -0.08 -13.77 -10.42
N THR A 42 0.61 -14.54 -11.27
CA THR A 42 1.84 -15.27 -10.88
C THR A 42 3.01 -14.29 -10.76
N LEU A 43 2.84 -13.23 -9.96
CA LEU A 43 3.96 -12.40 -9.57
C LEU A 43 4.91 -13.30 -8.78
N PRO A 44 6.22 -13.33 -9.13
CA PRO A 44 7.17 -14.15 -8.41
C PRO A 44 7.19 -13.73 -6.94
N ALA A 45 7.29 -14.71 -6.04
CA ALA A 45 7.51 -14.43 -4.63
C ALA A 45 8.77 -13.58 -4.48
N ARG A 46 8.66 -12.45 -3.78
CA ARG A 46 9.81 -11.60 -3.50
C ARG A 46 10.69 -12.29 -2.47
N THR A 47 11.88 -12.71 -2.86
CA THR A 47 12.86 -13.36 -1.97
C THR A 47 13.85 -12.33 -1.43
N ASN A 48 14.57 -12.69 -0.37
CA ASN A 48 15.63 -11.88 0.22
C ASN A 48 16.78 -11.56 -0.76
N ASP A 49 16.90 -12.33 -1.84
CA ASP A 49 17.90 -12.13 -2.89
C ASP A 49 17.47 -11.08 -3.92
N THR A 50 16.25 -10.56 -3.83
CA THR A 50 15.74 -9.53 -4.76
C THR A 50 16.47 -8.20 -4.52
N PRO A 51 17.18 -7.63 -5.52
CA PRO A 51 17.88 -6.37 -5.36
C PRO A 51 16.95 -5.25 -4.87
N GLY A 52 17.32 -4.59 -3.78
CA GLY A 52 16.54 -3.50 -3.18
C GLY A 52 15.36 -3.94 -2.31
N PHE A 53 15.20 -5.24 -2.01
CA PHE A 53 14.27 -5.70 -1.00
C PHE A 53 14.97 -5.87 0.35
N VAL A 54 14.50 -5.17 1.37
CA VAL A 54 14.91 -5.39 2.76
C VAL A 54 13.81 -6.18 3.45
N HIS A 55 14.14 -7.37 3.94
CA HIS A 55 13.23 -8.19 4.72
C HIS A 55 13.27 -7.78 6.19
N PHE A 56 12.10 -7.49 6.75
CA PHE A 56 11.93 -7.25 8.18
C PHE A 56 11.37 -8.54 8.81
N PRO A 57 12.18 -9.31 9.56
CA PRO A 57 11.73 -10.55 10.15
C PRO A 57 10.60 -10.29 11.16
N SER A 58 9.67 -11.24 11.25
CA SER A 58 8.69 -11.23 12.32
C SER A 58 9.38 -11.33 13.69
N ALA A 59 8.70 -10.86 14.73
CA ALA A 59 9.14 -11.10 16.10
C ALA A 59 9.30 -12.61 16.35
N ALA A 60 10.28 -12.98 17.19
CA ALA A 60 10.51 -14.38 17.57
C ALA A 60 9.31 -14.96 18.35
N ASP A 61 8.70 -14.14 19.20
CA ASP A 61 7.46 -14.43 19.91
C ASP A 61 6.59 -13.17 19.95
N TRP A 62 5.35 -13.27 19.46
CA TRP A 62 4.41 -12.14 19.46
C TRP A 62 3.83 -11.85 20.84
N ARG A 63 3.94 -12.77 21.81
CA ARG A 63 3.49 -12.58 23.19
C ARG A 63 4.36 -11.60 23.97
N ASP A 64 5.59 -11.39 23.52
CA ASP A 64 6.55 -10.44 24.12
C ASP A 64 6.46 -9.03 23.49
N ILE A 65 5.53 -8.82 22.55
CA ILE A 65 5.36 -7.57 21.81
C ILE A 65 4.13 -6.83 22.29
N ASN A 66 4.33 -5.58 22.72
CA ASN A 66 3.24 -4.65 22.97
C ASN A 66 2.64 -4.18 21.64
N ILE A 67 1.37 -4.55 21.40
CA ILE A 67 0.60 -4.19 20.21
C ILE A 67 -0.36 -3.06 20.53
N TYR A 68 -0.40 -2.03 19.69
CA TYR A 68 -1.37 -0.94 19.79
C TYR A 68 -2.35 -1.01 18.62
N HIS A 69 -3.63 -1.23 18.93
CA HIS A 69 -4.68 -1.25 17.93
C HIS A 69 -5.09 0.19 17.56
N VAL A 70 -5.00 0.53 16.28
CA VAL A 70 -5.30 1.86 15.76
C VAL A 70 -6.57 1.78 14.91
N MET A 71 -7.59 2.51 15.36
CA MET A 71 -8.70 2.86 14.48
C MET A 71 -8.26 4.04 13.63
N THR A 72 -7.85 3.79 12.37
CA THR A 72 -7.21 4.79 11.51
C THR A 72 -7.98 6.11 11.45
N ASP A 73 -9.29 6.06 11.22
CA ASP A 73 -10.17 7.24 11.14
C ASP A 73 -10.17 8.09 12.42
N ARG A 74 -9.97 7.48 13.59
CA ARG A 74 -10.06 8.15 14.91
C ARG A 74 -8.72 8.48 15.52
N PHE A 75 -7.63 8.17 14.83
CA PHE A 75 -6.30 8.28 15.41
C PHE A 75 -5.71 9.67 15.22
N PHE A 76 -5.48 10.08 13.98
CA PHE A 76 -4.92 11.39 13.67
C PHE A 76 -5.13 11.74 12.19
N ASN A 77 -5.63 12.94 11.90
CA ASN A 77 -5.75 13.47 10.55
C ASN A 77 -4.42 14.15 10.17
N GLY A 78 -3.61 13.49 9.33
CA GLY A 78 -2.31 13.97 8.91
C GLY A 78 -2.34 14.82 7.63
N ASP A 79 -3.36 14.65 6.78
CA ASP A 79 -3.56 15.38 5.52
C ASP A 79 -5.03 15.72 5.28
N THR A 80 -5.42 16.94 5.64
CA THR A 80 -6.78 17.46 5.42
C THR A 80 -7.15 17.60 3.94
N GLY A 81 -6.18 17.53 3.02
CA GLY A 81 -6.43 17.57 1.58
C GLY A 81 -7.18 16.33 1.07
N ASN A 82 -7.11 15.21 1.81
CA ASN A 82 -7.78 13.97 1.47
C ASN A 82 -9.14 13.77 2.17
N ASP A 83 -9.54 14.69 3.07
CA ASP A 83 -10.80 14.61 3.84
C ASP A 83 -12.05 14.60 2.94
N ALA A 84 -11.96 15.25 1.78
CA ALA A 84 -13.04 15.30 0.79
C ALA A 84 -13.03 14.12 -0.20
N ALA A 85 -12.04 13.21 -0.12
CA ALA A 85 -11.94 12.06 -1.01
C ALA A 85 -13.06 11.03 -0.78
N ASN A 86 -13.74 11.10 0.37
CA ASN A 86 -14.88 10.24 0.66
C ASN A 86 -16.18 10.82 0.08
N PRO A 87 -16.82 10.16 -0.91
CA PRO A 87 -18.10 10.61 -1.46
C PRO A 87 -19.28 10.45 -0.49
N ARG A 88 -19.11 9.77 0.66
CA ARG A 88 -20.18 9.47 1.63
C ARG A 88 -20.33 10.49 2.76
N GLY A 89 -19.46 11.49 2.87
CA GLY A 89 -19.61 12.54 3.88
C GLY A 89 -18.40 13.44 4.06
N THR A 90 -18.65 14.62 4.59
CA THR A 90 -17.64 15.57 5.09
C THR A 90 -17.13 15.10 6.46
N VAL A 91 -15.89 15.45 6.78
CA VAL A 91 -15.33 15.22 8.12
C VAL A 91 -16.14 15.99 9.17
N ASP A 92 -16.60 15.29 10.20
CA ASP A 92 -17.29 15.84 11.35
C ASP A 92 -16.85 15.10 12.61
N TYR A 93 -16.16 15.82 13.50
CA TYR A 93 -15.61 15.27 14.74
C TYR A 93 -16.65 15.14 15.85
N ALA A 94 -17.83 15.75 15.70
CA ALA A 94 -18.89 15.72 16.70
C ALA A 94 -19.88 14.56 16.47
N ASP A 95 -20.01 14.11 15.23
CA ASP A 95 -20.92 13.02 14.85
C ASP A 95 -20.17 11.67 14.83
N PRO A 96 -20.47 10.74 15.76
CA PRO A 96 -19.76 9.46 15.86
C PRO A 96 -19.93 8.57 14.62
N ASP A 97 -20.96 8.79 13.79
CA ASP A 97 -21.24 8.02 12.58
C ASP A 97 -20.56 8.61 11.34
N LYS A 98 -19.85 9.74 11.49
CA LYS A 98 -19.10 10.39 10.41
C LYS A 98 -17.63 10.02 10.42
N ILE A 99 -16.99 10.37 9.31
CA ILE A 99 -15.55 10.30 9.12
C ILE A 99 -14.92 11.42 9.96
N HIS A 100 -13.88 11.08 10.71
CA HIS A 100 -13.13 12.03 11.53
C HIS A 100 -11.81 12.42 10.84
N GLY A 101 -11.51 11.85 9.67
CA GLY A 101 -10.42 12.28 8.80
C GLY A 101 -9.07 11.65 9.16
N GLY A 102 -9.05 10.66 10.05
CA GLY A 102 -7.80 9.97 10.36
C GLY A 102 -7.27 9.17 9.17
N ASP A 103 -5.96 9.27 8.95
CA ASP A 103 -5.30 8.73 7.76
C ASP A 103 -3.93 8.09 8.07
N PHE A 104 -3.36 7.39 7.07
CA PHE A 104 -2.06 6.72 7.24
C PHE A 104 -0.90 7.71 7.35
N LEU A 105 -1.03 8.91 6.78
CA LEU A 105 -0.03 9.94 6.96
C LEU A 105 0.01 10.39 8.44
N GLY A 106 -1.14 10.48 9.07
CA GLY A 106 -1.28 10.76 10.49
C GLY A 106 -0.70 9.67 11.37
N VAL A 107 -0.91 8.39 11.02
CA VAL A 107 -0.23 7.27 11.67
C VAL A 107 1.29 7.42 11.57
N GLN A 108 1.81 7.73 10.38
CA GLN A 108 3.24 7.96 10.17
C GLN A 108 3.78 9.11 11.03
N GLN A 109 3.06 10.22 11.11
CA GLN A 109 3.43 11.40 11.91
C GLN A 109 3.44 11.13 13.42
N LYS A 110 2.79 10.06 13.90
CA LYS A 110 2.76 9.67 15.32
C LYS A 110 3.58 8.42 15.64
N LEU A 111 4.41 7.93 14.72
CA LEU A 111 5.29 6.79 15.01
C LEU A 111 6.22 7.07 16.19
N ASP A 112 6.72 8.31 16.34
CA ASP A 112 7.56 8.69 17.48
C ASP A 112 6.79 8.62 18.81
N TYR A 113 5.51 9.04 18.81
CA TYR A 113 4.64 8.90 19.97
C TYR A 113 4.43 7.44 20.37
N LEU A 114 4.17 6.56 19.39
CA LEU A 114 3.98 5.13 19.63
C LEU A 114 5.28 4.46 20.11
N GLN A 115 6.44 4.89 19.60
CA GLN A 115 7.74 4.42 20.07
C GLN A 115 8.02 4.85 21.52
N MET A 116 7.73 6.09 21.88
CA MET A 116 7.87 6.59 23.25
C MET A 116 6.94 5.88 24.23
N LEU A 117 5.76 5.46 23.77
CA LEU A 117 4.83 4.63 24.55
C LEU A 117 5.36 3.20 24.78
N GLY A 118 6.39 2.77 24.04
CA GLY A 118 6.97 1.43 24.14
C GLY A 118 6.24 0.38 23.29
N VAL A 119 5.39 0.81 22.36
CA VAL A 119 4.71 -0.06 21.39
C VAL A 119 5.71 -0.58 20.36
N LYS A 120 5.59 -1.85 19.99
CA LYS A 120 6.46 -2.49 18.98
C LYS A 120 5.72 -2.97 17.74
N ALA A 121 4.40 -2.99 17.76
CA ALA A 121 3.57 -3.31 16.60
C ALA A 121 2.25 -2.52 16.63
N ILE A 122 1.72 -2.24 15.44
CA ILE A 122 0.47 -1.53 15.23
C ILE A 122 -0.49 -2.47 14.50
N LEU A 123 -1.75 -2.51 14.95
CA LEU A 123 -2.83 -3.29 14.34
C LEU A 123 -3.92 -2.39 13.77
#